data_AF-A0A2N5XMW8-F1
#
_entry.id   AF-A0A2N5XMW8-F1
#
_cell.length_a   1.000
_cell.length_b   1.000
_cell.length_c   1.000
_cell.angle_alpha   90.00
_cell.angle_beta   90.00
_cell.angle_gamma   90.00
#
_symmetry.space_group_name_H-M   'P 1'
#
loop_
_entity.id
_entity.type
_entity.pdbx_description
1 polymer ?
#
loop_
_entity_poly.entity_id
_entity_poly.type
_entity_poly.pdbx_seq_one_letter_code
_entity_poly.pdbx_strand_id
1 'polypeptide(L)'
;MSSDITLSAGVRQNLLSLQNTADLMSTTQNRLATGKKVNSALDNPTNFFTSQSLSSRASDLGNLLDGISNSIKTIESADNGITAITDLVESAQATVRQAQSANSASEGTHIQGDAAIDTTSSPSGSTVQERVENQTLTNLGIDSAA
;
A
#
# COMPACT_ATOMS: atom_id res chain seq x y z
N MET A 1 1.28 -80.52 -32.03
CA MET A 1 -0.09 -80.06 -32.35
C MET A 1 -0.23 -78.60 -31.94
N SER A 2 0.48 -77.71 -32.63
CA SER A 2 0.09 -76.32 -32.76
C SER A 2 -0.45 -76.26 -34.17
N SER A 3 -1.77 -76.12 -34.31
CA SER A 3 -2.34 -75.80 -35.60
C SER A 3 -1.77 -74.43 -35.95
N ASP A 4 -0.74 -74.41 -36.81
CA ASP A 4 -0.34 -73.20 -37.51
C ASP A 4 -1.60 -72.72 -38.21
N ILE A 5 -2.29 -71.76 -37.58
CA ILE A 5 -3.37 -71.04 -38.21
C ILE A 5 -2.68 -70.34 -39.37
N THR A 6 -2.73 -70.96 -40.55
CA THR A 6 -2.26 -70.40 -41.81
C THR A 6 -3.24 -69.31 -42.18
N LEU A 7 -3.18 -68.22 -41.42
CA LEU A 7 -3.99 -67.05 -41.62
C LEU A 7 -3.59 -66.52 -43.00
N SER A 8 -4.47 -66.76 -43.97
CA SER A 8 -4.30 -66.34 -45.37
C SER A 8 -3.80 -64.91 -45.38
N ALA A 9 -2.87 -64.59 -46.29
CA ALA A 9 -2.25 -63.26 -46.34
C ALA A 9 -3.28 -62.12 -46.31
N GLY A 10 -4.45 -62.32 -46.93
CA GLY A 10 -5.57 -61.36 -46.88
C GLY A 10 -6.23 -61.22 -45.50
N VAL A 11 -6.33 -62.28 -44.71
CA VAL A 11 -6.92 -62.25 -43.35
C VAL A 11 -5.97 -61.58 -42.36
N ARG A 12 -4.64 -61.78 -42.48
CA ARG A 12 -3.64 -61.02 -41.68
C ARG A 12 -3.66 -59.53 -42.00
N GLN A 13 -3.77 -59.17 -43.27
CA GLN A 13 -3.85 -57.77 -43.66
C GLN A 13 -5.10 -57.10 -43.08
N ASN A 14 -6.24 -57.81 -43.09
CA ASN A 14 -7.47 -57.33 -42.49
C ASN A 14 -7.34 -57.18 -40.96
N LEU A 15 -6.77 -58.18 -40.30
CA LEU A 15 -6.53 -58.16 -38.86
C LEU A 15 -5.54 -57.06 -38.43
N LEU A 16 -4.50 -56.80 -39.22
CA LEU A 16 -3.57 -55.68 -39.01
C LEU A 16 -4.30 -54.35 -39.12
N SER A 17 -5.17 -54.21 -40.13
CA SER A 17 -5.99 -53.01 -40.29
C SER A 17 -6.93 -52.80 -39.10
N LEU A 18 -7.60 -53.85 -38.64
CA LEU A 18 -8.50 -53.78 -37.47
C LEU A 18 -7.75 -53.44 -36.18
N GLN A 19 -6.55 -53.98 -35.99
CA GLN A 19 -5.69 -53.61 -34.85
C GLN A 19 -5.29 -52.13 -34.91
N ASN A 20 -4.83 -51.64 -36.07
CA ASN A 20 -4.51 -50.23 -36.25
C ASN A 20 -5.74 -49.32 -35.99
N THR A 21 -6.94 -49.75 -36.43
CA THR A 21 -8.19 -49.03 -36.15
C THR A 21 -8.52 -49.03 -34.65
N ALA A 22 -8.34 -50.16 -33.96
CA ALA A 22 -8.56 -50.26 -32.52
C ALA A 22 -7.60 -49.35 -31.73
N ASP A 23 -6.33 -49.29 -32.12
CA ASP A 23 -5.32 -48.40 -31.51
C ASP A 23 -5.65 -46.92 -31.73
N LEU A 24 -6.07 -46.56 -32.95
CA LEU A 24 -6.50 -45.21 -33.28
C LEU A 24 -7.76 -44.81 -32.49
N MET A 25 -8.70 -45.75 -32.33
CA MET A 25 -9.91 -45.54 -31.54
C MET A 25 -9.58 -45.34 -30.05
N SER A 26 -8.70 -46.17 -29.48
CA SER A 26 -8.22 -46.04 -28.10
C SER A 26 -7.56 -44.68 -27.86
N THR A 27 -6.68 -44.26 -28.77
CA THR A 27 -6.01 -42.95 -28.72
C THR A 27 -7.01 -41.81 -28.79
N THR A 28 -8.00 -41.91 -29.68
CA THR A 28 -9.05 -40.88 -29.83
C THR A 28 -9.93 -40.78 -28.58
N GLN A 29 -10.33 -41.92 -28.00
CA GLN A 29 -11.09 -41.95 -26.74
C GLN A 29 -10.28 -41.32 -25.60
N ASN A 30 -8.98 -41.62 -25.50
CA ASN A 30 -8.11 -41.04 -24.48
C ASN A 30 -8.01 -39.51 -24.62
N ARG A 31 -7.87 -39.00 -25.85
CA ARG A 31 -7.81 -37.56 -26.13
C ARG A 31 -9.13 -36.86 -25.89
N LEU A 32 -10.26 -37.54 -26.15
CA LEU A 32 -11.59 -37.00 -25.85
C LEU A 32 -11.82 -36.94 -24.34
N ALA A 33 -11.42 -37.97 -23.60
CA ALA A 33 -11.58 -38.04 -22.15
C ALA A 33 -10.75 -36.97 -21.42
N THR A 34 -9.52 -36.68 -21.88
CA THR A 34 -8.67 -35.66 -21.24
C THR A 34 -8.78 -34.28 -21.87
N GLY A 35 -9.38 -34.15 -23.05
CA GLY A 35 -9.39 -32.94 -23.85
C GLY A 35 -8.00 -32.52 -24.37
N LYS A 36 -6.96 -33.32 -24.15
CA LYS A 36 -5.58 -33.00 -24.53
C LYS A 36 -5.21 -33.67 -25.85
N LYS A 37 -4.62 -32.88 -26.76
CA LYS A 37 -4.04 -33.40 -28.00
C LYS A 37 -2.82 -34.30 -27.76
N VAL A 38 -2.02 -34.01 -26.73
CA VAL A 38 -0.83 -34.78 -26.36
C VAL A 38 -0.98 -35.18 -24.91
N ASN A 39 -1.15 -36.47 -24.64
CA ASN A 39 -1.41 -36.97 -23.29
C ASN A 39 -0.15 -37.58 -22.64
N SER A 40 0.84 -37.96 -23.43
CA SER A 40 2.10 -38.54 -22.95
C SER A 40 3.31 -38.00 -23.71
N ALA A 41 4.49 -38.17 -23.12
CA ALA A 41 5.75 -37.86 -23.78
C ALA A 41 6.02 -38.76 -25.01
N LEU A 42 5.35 -39.93 -25.11
CA LEU A 42 5.48 -40.84 -26.26
C LEU A 42 4.76 -40.29 -27.51
N ASP A 43 3.65 -39.57 -27.33
CA ASP A 43 2.91 -38.95 -28.44
C ASP A 43 3.70 -37.79 -29.07
N ASN A 44 4.22 -36.90 -28.22
CA ASN A 44 5.04 -35.78 -28.66
C ASN A 44 5.84 -35.21 -27.47
N PRO A 45 7.15 -35.49 -27.35
CA PRO A 45 7.92 -35.08 -26.18
C PRO A 45 8.01 -33.57 -26.07
N THR A 46 8.27 -32.86 -27.18
CA THR A 46 8.40 -31.39 -27.18
C THR A 46 7.13 -30.73 -26.65
N ASN A 47 5.98 -31.04 -27.22
CA ASN A 47 4.71 -30.44 -26.81
C ASN A 47 4.31 -30.84 -25.38
N PHE A 48 4.54 -32.10 -24.98
CA PHE A 48 4.24 -32.56 -23.64
C PHE A 48 5.04 -31.79 -22.58
N PHE A 49 6.37 -31.71 -22.73
CA PHE A 49 7.23 -31.02 -21.76
C PHE A 49 7.06 -29.49 -21.79
N THR A 50 6.80 -28.88 -22.96
CA THR A 50 6.46 -27.46 -23.02
C THR A 50 5.13 -27.18 -22.31
N SER A 51 4.10 -28.01 -22.52
CA SER A 51 2.83 -27.84 -21.81
C SER A 51 2.99 -28.02 -20.29
N GLN A 52 3.86 -28.95 -19.86
CA GLN A 52 4.14 -29.18 -18.46
C GLN A 52 4.86 -27.99 -17.82
N SER A 53 5.87 -27.41 -18.47
CA SER A 53 6.58 -26.23 -17.97
C SER A 53 5.68 -25.00 -17.91
N LEU A 54 4.79 -24.82 -18.91
CA LEU A 54 3.77 -23.78 -18.90
C LEU A 54 2.77 -23.97 -17.74
N SER A 55 2.36 -25.20 -17.45
CA SER A 55 1.47 -25.51 -16.32
C SER A 55 2.12 -25.20 -14.97
N SER A 56 3.40 -25.53 -14.80
CA SER A 56 4.15 -25.15 -13.59
C SER A 56 4.22 -23.63 -13.46
N ARG A 57 4.58 -22.92 -14.54
CA ARG A 57 4.67 -21.46 -14.55
C ARG A 57 3.33 -20.79 -14.26
N ALA A 58 2.22 -21.32 -14.79
CA ALA A 58 0.89 -20.81 -14.47
C ALA A 58 0.56 -20.95 -12.97
N SER A 59 0.97 -22.05 -12.35
CA SER A 59 0.82 -22.26 -10.90
C SER A 59 1.66 -21.27 -10.10
N ASP A 60 2.92 -21.06 -10.51
CA ASP A 60 3.81 -20.07 -9.89
C ASP A 60 3.25 -18.64 -10.02
N LEU A 61 2.70 -18.29 -11.18
CA LEU A 61 2.02 -17.01 -11.40
C LEU A 61 0.77 -16.87 -10.53
N GLY A 62 0.03 -17.95 -10.27
CA GLY A 62 -1.08 -17.95 -9.31
C GLY A 62 -0.61 -17.59 -7.90
N ASN A 63 0.43 -18.26 -7.41
CA ASN A 63 1.02 -17.96 -6.11
C ASN A 63 1.56 -16.53 -6.02
N LEU A 64 2.20 -16.04 -7.10
CA LEU A 64 2.66 -14.66 -7.19
C LEU A 64 1.49 -13.67 -7.15
N LEU A 65 0.40 -13.94 -7.87
CA LEU A 65 -0.79 -13.10 -7.89
C LEU A 65 -1.43 -12.99 -6.50
N ASP A 66 -1.46 -14.09 -5.74
CA ASP A 66 -1.95 -14.08 -4.36
C ASP A 66 -1.04 -13.26 -3.45
N GLY A 67 0.28 -13.40 -3.61
CA GLY A 67 1.28 -12.59 -2.92
C GLY A 67 1.10 -11.09 -3.22
N ILE A 68 0.96 -10.73 -4.49
CA ILE A 68 0.72 -9.35 -4.94
C ILE A 68 -0.60 -8.83 -4.38
N SER A 69 -1.67 -9.63 -4.39
CA SER A 69 -2.97 -9.23 -3.85
C SER A 69 -2.90 -8.90 -2.35
N ASN A 70 -2.10 -9.64 -1.60
CA ASN A 70 -1.82 -9.32 -0.20
C ASN A 70 -0.95 -8.05 -0.06
N SER A 71 0.06 -7.88 -0.91
CA SER A 71 0.88 -6.67 -0.94
C SER A 71 0.06 -5.41 -1.27
N ILE A 72 -0.89 -5.50 -2.19
CA ILE A 72 -1.80 -4.38 -2.54
C ILE A 72 -2.59 -3.93 -1.31
N LYS A 73 -3.18 -4.86 -0.55
CA LYS A 73 -3.90 -4.53 0.68
C LYS A 73 -3.02 -3.86 1.74
N THR A 74 -1.77 -4.31 1.85
CA THR A 74 -0.78 -3.68 2.74
C THR A 74 -0.46 -2.25 2.29
N ILE A 75 -0.26 -2.05 0.99
CA ILE A 75 0.01 -0.71 0.42
C ILE A 75 -1.21 0.20 0.61
N GLU A 76 -2.42 -0.29 0.39
CA GLU A 76 -3.66 0.46 0.63
C GLU A 76 -3.80 0.87 2.11
N SER A 77 -3.46 -0.03 3.03
CA SER A 77 -3.46 0.29 4.47
C SER A 77 -2.39 1.34 4.80
N ALA A 78 -1.22 1.25 4.18
CA ALA A 78 -0.15 2.24 4.34
C ALA A 78 -0.54 3.61 3.75
N ASP A 79 -1.22 3.63 2.60
CA ASP A 79 -1.71 4.86 1.95
C ASP A 79 -2.74 5.60 2.83
N ASN A 80 -3.69 4.87 3.40
CA ASN A 80 -4.62 5.41 4.39
C ASN A 80 -3.89 5.95 5.64
N GLY A 81 -2.86 5.23 6.12
CA GLY A 81 -2.05 5.67 7.24
C GLY A 81 -1.28 6.97 6.95
N ILE A 82 -0.68 7.10 5.76
CA ILE A 82 0.02 8.31 5.33
C ILE A 82 -0.95 9.48 5.16
N THR A 83 -2.15 9.23 4.62
CA THR A 83 -3.20 10.24 4.52
C THR A 83 -3.58 10.78 5.89
N ALA A 84 -3.83 9.90 6.87
CA ALA A 84 -4.15 10.31 8.24
C ALA A 84 -3.02 11.12 8.91
N ILE A 85 -1.75 10.77 8.63
CA ILE A 85 -0.59 11.55 9.11
C ILE A 85 -0.57 12.94 8.45
N THR A 86 -0.88 13.03 7.15
CA THR A 86 -0.91 14.29 6.42
C THR A 86 -1.99 15.21 7.00
N ASP A 87 -3.20 14.69 7.22
CA ASP A 87 -4.31 15.43 7.84
C ASP A 87 -3.94 15.92 9.25
N LEU A 88 -3.24 15.07 10.03
CA LEU A 88 -2.75 15.45 11.35
C LEU A 88 -1.73 16.59 11.28
N VAL A 89 -0.81 16.56 10.31
CA VAL A 89 0.17 17.63 10.12
C VAL A 89 -0.52 18.94 9.72
N GLU A 90 -1.54 18.89 8.85
CA GLU A 90 -2.32 20.08 8.48
C GLU A 90 -3.08 20.67 9.69
N SER A 91 -3.72 19.82 10.49
CA SER A 91 -4.41 20.23 11.72
C SER A 91 -3.43 20.84 12.75
N ALA A 92 -2.26 20.24 12.91
CA ALA A 92 -1.21 20.75 13.77
C ALA A 92 -0.70 22.12 13.29
N GLN A 93 -0.49 22.29 11.98
CA GLN A 93 -0.12 23.59 11.41
C GLN A 93 -1.19 24.66 11.66
N ALA A 94 -2.47 24.33 11.49
CA ALA A 94 -3.57 25.24 11.78
C ALA A 94 -3.58 25.65 13.26
N THR A 95 -3.38 24.68 14.16
CA THR A 95 -3.29 24.91 15.61
C THR A 95 -2.10 25.81 15.96
N VAL A 96 -0.93 25.58 15.35
CA VAL A 96 0.27 26.43 15.56
C VAL A 96 0.02 27.84 15.05
N ARG A 97 -0.62 28.02 13.89
CA ARG A 97 -0.99 29.36 13.38
C ARG A 97 -1.96 30.07 14.30
N GLN A 98 -2.96 29.36 14.85
CA GLN A 98 -3.89 29.91 15.83
C GLN A 98 -3.16 30.33 17.12
N ALA A 99 -2.25 29.50 17.62
CA ALA A 99 -1.43 29.82 18.80
C ALA A 99 -0.51 31.02 18.55
N GLN A 100 0.11 31.12 17.37
CA GLN A 100 0.93 32.27 16.98
C GLN A 100 0.11 33.55 16.94
N SER A 101 -1.07 33.53 16.29
CA SER A 101 -1.97 34.68 16.25
C SER A 101 -2.46 35.10 17.64
N ALA A 102 -2.78 34.14 18.51
CA ALA A 102 -3.19 34.42 19.89
C ALA A 102 -2.07 35.05 20.71
N ASN A 103 -0.82 34.62 20.49
CA ASN A 103 0.36 35.20 21.14
C ASN A 103 0.63 36.63 20.66
N SER A 104 0.52 36.89 19.34
CA SER A 104 0.61 38.25 18.79
C SER A 104 -0.52 39.18 19.27
N ALA A 105 -1.72 38.65 19.57
CA ALA A 105 -2.79 39.42 20.19
C ALA A 105 -2.58 39.68 21.69
N SER A 106 -1.63 38.98 22.32
CA SER A 106 -1.20 39.16 23.71
C SER A 106 0.00 40.11 23.82
N GLU A 107 0.13 41.10 22.94
CA GLU A 107 0.98 42.27 23.19
C GLU A 107 0.31 43.21 24.21
N GLY A 108 0.35 42.80 25.47
CA GLY A 108 0.06 43.68 26.60
C GLY A 108 -0.91 43.07 27.58
N THR A 109 -0.39 42.61 28.72
CA THR A 109 -1.19 42.44 29.93
C THR A 109 -1.81 43.80 30.27
N HIS A 110 -3.05 44.02 29.87
CA HIS A 110 -3.79 45.22 30.21
C HIS A 110 -4.24 45.11 31.66
N ILE A 111 -3.38 45.54 32.59
CA ILE A 111 -3.75 45.74 33.99
C ILE A 111 -4.45 47.11 34.07
N GLN A 112 -5.79 47.13 33.96
CA GLN A 112 -6.57 48.29 34.43
C GLN A 112 -6.60 48.26 35.95
N GLY A 113 -5.52 48.73 36.57
CA GLY A 113 -5.57 49.13 37.98
C GLY A 113 -6.28 50.48 38.08
N ASP A 114 -7.13 50.64 39.08
CA ASP A 114 -7.94 51.83 39.41
C ASP A 114 -7.12 53.14 39.59
N ALA A 115 -5.79 53.06 39.59
CA ALA A 115 -4.89 54.20 39.44
C ALA A 115 -4.22 54.13 38.06
N ALA A 116 -4.33 55.21 37.29
CA ALA A 116 -3.78 55.37 35.93
C ALA A 116 -2.23 55.31 35.87
N ILE A 117 -1.65 54.15 36.19
CA ILE A 117 -0.22 53.87 36.12
C ILE A 117 0.06 53.34 34.71
N ASP A 118 0.62 54.20 33.84
CA ASP A 118 0.98 53.82 32.48
C ASP A 118 2.28 53.02 32.48
N THR A 119 2.16 51.70 32.30
CA THR A 119 3.29 50.77 32.15
C THR A 119 3.67 50.50 30.68
N THR A 120 2.99 51.12 29.71
CA THR A 120 3.03 50.75 28.28
C THR A 120 3.90 51.65 27.41
N SER A 121 4.13 52.90 27.78
CA SER A 121 5.03 53.80 27.06
C SER A 121 6.48 53.67 27.59
N SER A 122 7.36 52.99 26.86
CA SER A 122 8.78 52.85 27.24
C SER A 122 9.64 53.85 26.47
N PRO A 123 10.06 54.98 27.07
CA PRO A 123 11.23 55.69 26.59
C PRO A 123 12.48 54.85 26.92
N SER A 124 13.35 54.65 25.93
CA SER A 124 14.56 53.83 26.06
C SER A 124 15.36 54.19 27.31
N GLY A 125 15.48 53.25 28.24
CA GLY A 125 16.46 53.31 29.34
C GLY A 125 15.92 53.35 30.77
N SER A 126 14.61 53.27 31.01
CA SER A 126 14.06 53.10 32.37
C SER A 126 13.40 51.73 32.56
N THR A 127 13.61 51.11 33.70
CA THR A 127 12.90 49.87 34.04
C THR A 127 11.45 50.18 34.42
N VAL A 128 10.54 49.21 34.23
CA VAL A 128 9.12 49.37 34.62
C VAL A 128 8.99 49.71 36.11
N GLN A 129 9.85 49.14 36.95
CA GLN A 129 9.86 49.39 38.38
C GLN A 129 10.20 50.84 38.72
N GLU A 130 11.28 51.39 38.17
CA GLU A 130 11.68 52.79 38.39
C GLU A 130 10.57 53.77 37.96
N ARG A 131 9.84 53.46 36.89
CA ARG A 131 8.72 54.29 36.44
C ARG A 131 7.51 54.20 37.35
N VAL A 132 7.15 53.01 37.83
CA VAL A 132 6.05 52.85 38.79
C VAL A 132 6.40 53.57 40.10
N GLU A 133 7.63 53.45 40.57
CA GLU A 133 8.10 54.18 41.75
C GLU A 133 8.05 55.69 41.52
N ASN A 134 8.53 56.21 40.39
CA ASN A 134 8.48 57.64 40.12
C ASN A 134 7.05 58.18 39.92
N GLN A 135 6.18 57.47 39.20
CA GLN A 135 4.77 57.86 39.03
C GLN A 135 4.00 57.78 40.34
N THR A 136 4.25 56.77 41.18
CA THR A 136 3.62 56.70 42.51
C THR A 136 4.10 57.84 43.39
N LEU A 137 5.40 58.17 43.41
CA LEU A 137 5.93 59.32 44.14
C LEU A 137 5.34 60.65 43.64
N THR A 138 5.24 60.83 42.33
CA THR A 138 4.62 62.01 41.69
C THR A 138 3.14 62.12 42.06
N ASN A 139 2.40 61.01 42.02
CA ASN A 139 0.97 60.98 42.36
C ASN A 139 0.72 61.17 43.87
N LEU A 140 1.71 60.86 44.71
CA LEU A 140 1.72 61.17 46.14
C LEU A 140 2.21 62.61 46.45
N GLY A 141 2.55 63.41 45.42
CA GLY A 141 3.00 64.79 45.57
C GLY A 141 4.43 64.94 46.10
N ILE A 142 5.23 63.88 46.03
CA ILE A 142 6.65 63.86 46.41
C ILE A 142 7.47 64.05 45.14
N ASP A 143 7.49 65.26 44.60
CA ASP A 143 8.41 65.62 43.51
C ASP A 143 9.64 66.32 44.11
N SER A 144 10.84 65.85 43.73
CA SER A 144 12.11 66.41 44.16
C SER A 144 12.34 67.76 43.48
N ALA A 145 11.78 68.82 44.05
CA ALA A 145 12.20 70.18 43.77
C ALA A 145 13.52 70.47 44.52
N ALA A 146 14.65 70.08 43.92
CA ALA A 146 15.98 70.68 44.07
C ALA A 146 16.92 70.20 42.96
#